data_AF-A0A1Q4XXV2-F1
#
_entry.id   AF-A0A1Q4XXV2-F1
#
_cell.length_a   1.000
_cell.length_b   1.000
_cell.length_c   1.000
_cell.angle_alpha   90.00
_cell.angle_beta   90.00
_cell.angle_gamma   90.00
#
_symmetry.space_group_name_H-M   'P 1'
#
loop_
_entity.id
_entity.type
_entity.pdbx_description
1 polymer ?
#
loop_
_entity_poly.entity_id
_entity_poly.type
_entity_poly.pdbx_seq_one_letter_code
_entity_poly.pdbx_strand_id
1 'polypeptide(L)'
;MTNSRIAPWASPQARRRLAEVEAAVSADLTAAGVANTVRKALDAHTTQVDDDGIVLYAGTNVLSPAAAAAVRTTVSSRPSMGWPGEKYQVGLDHLDTLEVLAPMLVADLMEGGFAEVRLQSATLANLAVYTAFARAGDKIAVLPEFAGGHASHHAQGVPAIRGLTVVDLPYLPDELDLDYGRLPGFLRVHRPRIVVIGASLMLFPHDVAAVRAAADEVGAILVYDASHMAGLVAGKQFQRPLHEGAHLMTFSTYKSFGGPSGGCVVTRDADLAERVSNVAYPGMLANYDAGRLGALAVTAAELAERGPDYARACIANAQALGRALADHGFDVARHDGVFTRSHHLAVDALTLGGGDAAAALLGEAGVYLSGISLPWQRIDEGLRGLRIGTQEITRRGFTPAHQPAIAALMRRALIDREPPEQVRADAVALRREVNADTP
;
A
#
# COMPACT_ATOMS: atom_id res chain seq x y z
N MET A 1 30.93 4.60 -21.68
CA MET A 1 29.62 4.74 -21.02
C MET A 1 29.79 5.79 -19.95
N THR A 2 29.18 6.96 -20.10
CA THR A 2 29.14 7.98 -19.04
C THR A 2 28.34 7.42 -17.87
N ASN A 3 28.96 7.29 -16.70
CA ASN A 3 28.22 6.93 -15.49
C ASN A 3 27.27 8.09 -15.16
N SER A 4 26.01 7.77 -14.82
CA SER A 4 25.07 8.77 -14.32
C SER A 4 25.59 9.44 -13.05
N ARG A 5 25.38 10.76 -12.94
CA ARG A 5 25.76 11.53 -11.75
C ARG A 5 24.75 11.44 -10.61
N ILE A 6 23.53 10.97 -10.89
CA ILE A 6 22.41 10.93 -9.93
C ILE A 6 22.59 9.80 -8.90
N ALA A 7 22.96 8.61 -9.35
CA ALA A 7 23.18 7.47 -8.46
C ALA A 7 24.28 6.55 -9.01
N PRO A 8 25.56 6.96 -8.93
CA PRO A 8 26.69 6.14 -9.41
C PRO A 8 26.85 4.83 -8.62
N TRP A 9 26.24 4.72 -7.43
CA TRP A 9 26.17 3.50 -6.63
C TRP A 9 24.98 2.59 -6.96
N ALA A 10 24.09 2.99 -7.89
CA ALA A 10 22.94 2.17 -8.27
C ALA A 10 23.35 0.90 -9.05
N SER A 11 22.40 -0.02 -9.17
CA SER A 11 22.60 -1.25 -9.96
C SER A 11 23.02 -0.92 -11.41
N PRO A 12 23.77 -1.81 -12.09
CA PRO A 12 24.18 -1.57 -13.48
C PRO A 12 23.01 -1.26 -14.43
N GLN A 13 21.86 -1.90 -14.24
CA GLN A 13 20.64 -1.63 -15.02
C GLN A 13 20.11 -0.21 -14.77
N ALA A 14 20.00 0.21 -13.50
CA ALA A 14 19.56 1.55 -13.15
C ALA A 14 20.52 2.62 -13.68
N ARG A 15 21.84 2.40 -13.57
CA ARG A 15 22.85 3.33 -14.11
C ARG A 15 22.74 3.54 -15.60
N ARG A 16 22.50 2.46 -16.38
CA ARG A 16 22.26 2.58 -17.83
C ARG A 16 21.03 3.43 -18.12
N ARG A 17 19.90 3.12 -17.48
CA ARG A 17 18.66 3.86 -17.68
C ARG A 17 18.79 5.34 -17.29
N LEU A 18 19.44 5.62 -16.17
CA LEU A 18 19.70 7.00 -15.73
C LEU A 18 20.55 7.76 -16.75
N ALA A 19 21.63 7.16 -17.26
CA ALA A 19 22.49 7.79 -18.25
C ALA A 19 21.74 8.08 -19.57
N GLU A 20 20.88 7.16 -20.01
CA GLU A 20 20.00 7.35 -21.18
C GLU A 20 19.05 8.54 -20.99
N VAL A 21 18.36 8.61 -19.84
CA VAL A 21 17.41 9.69 -19.54
C VAL A 21 18.12 11.02 -19.37
N GLU A 22 19.25 11.05 -18.65
CA GLU A 22 20.08 12.25 -18.48
C GLU A 22 20.52 12.81 -19.84
N ALA A 23 20.97 11.94 -20.76
CA ALA A 23 21.34 12.37 -22.11
C ALA A 23 20.15 12.96 -22.88
N ALA A 24 18.95 12.38 -22.72
CA ALA A 24 17.73 12.85 -23.40
C ALA A 24 17.21 14.19 -22.86
N VAL A 25 17.29 14.44 -21.54
CA VAL A 25 16.72 15.65 -20.92
C VAL A 25 17.69 16.83 -20.84
N SER A 26 18.97 16.63 -21.12
CA SER A 26 20.01 17.68 -20.98
C SER A 26 20.03 18.70 -22.14
N ALA A 27 19.13 18.60 -23.12
CA ALA A 27 19.15 19.43 -24.32
C ALA A 27 18.73 20.89 -24.09
N ASP A 28 17.75 21.15 -23.21
CA ASP A 28 17.27 22.51 -22.86
C ASP A 28 16.87 22.58 -21.38
N LEU A 29 17.79 23.07 -20.55
CA LEU A 29 17.61 23.26 -19.11
C LEU A 29 17.20 24.69 -18.73
N THR A 30 16.69 25.48 -19.68
CA THR A 30 16.05 26.76 -19.35
C THR A 30 14.73 26.52 -18.61
N ALA A 31 14.21 27.52 -17.90
CA ALA A 31 12.94 27.37 -17.18
C ALA A 31 11.78 26.91 -18.09
N ALA A 32 11.70 27.43 -19.31
CA ALA A 32 10.70 27.03 -20.29
C ALA A 32 10.94 25.62 -20.84
N GLY A 33 12.20 25.27 -21.13
CA GLY A 33 12.60 23.93 -21.58
C GLY A 33 12.25 22.85 -20.56
N VAL A 34 12.58 23.09 -19.29
CA VAL A 34 12.23 22.20 -18.17
C VAL A 34 10.72 22.08 -18.02
N ALA A 35 9.97 23.19 -18.02
CA ALA A 35 8.52 23.15 -17.91
C ALA A 35 7.86 22.32 -19.04
N ASN A 36 8.34 22.47 -20.27
CA ASN A 36 7.86 21.68 -21.40
C ASN A 36 8.22 20.18 -21.26
N THR A 37 9.44 19.88 -20.82
CA THR A 37 9.90 18.50 -20.61
C THR A 37 9.07 17.80 -19.52
N VAL A 38 8.84 18.50 -18.40
CA VAL A 38 8.01 18.02 -17.29
C VAL A 38 6.59 17.76 -17.77
N ARG A 39 5.95 18.71 -18.45
CA ARG A 39 4.60 18.54 -18.99
C ARG A 39 4.50 17.30 -19.88
N LYS A 40 5.40 17.15 -20.86
CA LYS A 40 5.41 15.98 -21.77
C LYS A 40 5.56 14.66 -21.02
N ALA A 41 6.43 14.61 -20.01
CA ALA A 41 6.65 13.41 -19.22
C ALA A 41 5.42 13.03 -18.40
N LEU A 42 4.75 14.01 -17.79
CA LEU A 42 3.52 13.81 -17.04
C LEU A 42 2.38 13.36 -17.96
N ASP A 43 2.13 14.07 -19.07
CA ASP A 43 1.06 13.75 -20.02
C ASP A 43 1.24 12.33 -20.60
N ALA A 44 2.48 11.96 -20.94
CA ALA A 44 2.79 10.62 -21.46
C ALA A 44 2.53 9.53 -20.42
N HIS A 45 2.87 9.77 -19.15
CA HIS A 45 2.63 8.82 -18.07
C HIS A 45 1.13 8.66 -17.77
N THR A 46 0.40 9.77 -17.65
CA THR A 46 -1.06 9.77 -17.46
C THR A 46 -1.74 9.03 -18.61
N THR A 47 -1.39 9.34 -19.86
CA THR A 47 -1.95 8.64 -21.02
C THR A 47 -1.70 7.13 -20.92
N GLN A 48 -0.45 6.73 -20.67
CA GLN A 48 -0.06 5.32 -20.62
C GLN A 48 -0.76 4.55 -19.50
N VAL A 49 -0.85 5.12 -18.30
CA VAL A 49 -1.28 4.39 -17.09
C VAL A 49 -2.75 4.64 -16.78
N ASP A 50 -3.21 5.88 -16.78
CA ASP A 50 -4.57 6.23 -16.34
C ASP A 50 -5.62 6.06 -17.45
N ASP A 51 -5.27 6.47 -18.67
CA ASP A 51 -6.20 6.49 -19.80
C ASP A 51 -6.22 5.15 -20.54
N ASP A 52 -5.04 4.60 -20.83
CA ASP A 52 -4.88 3.40 -21.66
C ASP A 52 -4.61 2.12 -20.85
N GLY A 53 -4.10 2.23 -19.62
CA GLY A 53 -3.60 1.11 -18.83
C GLY A 53 -4.65 0.35 -18.01
N ILE A 54 -4.52 -0.97 -17.91
CA ILE A 54 -5.23 -1.78 -16.91
C ILE A 54 -4.33 -1.91 -15.67
N VAL A 55 -4.60 -1.09 -14.65
CA VAL A 55 -3.75 -0.97 -13.46
C VAL A 55 -4.16 -1.95 -12.36
N LEU A 56 -3.35 -2.99 -12.19
CA LEU A 56 -3.52 -4.07 -11.21
C LEU A 56 -2.43 -4.08 -10.13
N TYR A 57 -1.72 -2.97 -9.89
CA TYR A 57 -0.82 -2.87 -8.75
C TYR A 57 -1.62 -2.98 -7.44
N ALA A 58 -1.26 -3.85 -6.49
CA ALA A 58 -2.00 -3.96 -5.22
C ALA A 58 -1.76 -2.80 -4.24
N GLY A 59 -0.85 -1.88 -4.57
CA GLY A 59 -0.42 -0.75 -3.74
C GLY A 59 -0.69 0.63 -4.36
N THR A 60 -1.65 0.73 -5.27
CA THR A 60 -2.07 1.99 -5.91
C THR A 60 -3.56 2.23 -5.71
N ASN A 61 -4.03 3.42 -6.03
CA ASN A 61 -5.41 3.72 -6.30
C ASN A 61 -5.51 5.11 -6.93
N VAL A 62 -6.72 5.47 -7.35
CA VAL A 62 -7.05 6.82 -7.79
C VAL A 62 -7.82 7.57 -6.73
N LEU A 63 -7.69 8.90 -6.71
CA LEU A 63 -8.60 9.80 -5.99
C LEU A 63 -9.95 9.87 -6.72
N SER A 64 -11.03 10.12 -5.97
CA SER A 64 -12.28 10.56 -6.59
C SER A 64 -12.11 11.97 -7.20
N PRO A 65 -12.95 12.39 -8.15
CA PRO A 65 -12.93 13.76 -8.66
C PRO A 65 -13.06 14.82 -7.54
N ALA A 66 -13.89 14.55 -6.53
CA ALA A 66 -14.07 15.45 -5.39
C ALA A 66 -12.81 15.53 -4.51
N ALA A 67 -12.18 14.39 -4.20
CA ALA A 67 -10.95 14.36 -3.43
C ALA A 67 -9.78 15.00 -4.20
N ALA A 68 -9.69 14.78 -5.51
CA ALA A 68 -8.70 15.42 -6.38
C ALA A 68 -8.88 16.95 -6.41
N ALA A 69 -10.11 17.44 -6.49
CA ALA A 69 -10.41 18.88 -6.47
C ALA A 69 -10.06 19.55 -5.13
N ALA A 70 -9.97 18.77 -4.04
CA ALA A 70 -9.57 19.25 -2.71
C ALA A 70 -8.05 19.40 -2.55
N VAL A 71 -7.24 18.89 -3.48
CA VAL A 71 -5.78 19.11 -3.49
C VAL A 71 -5.49 20.53 -4.01
N ARG A 72 -5.04 21.42 -3.13
CA ARG A 72 -4.70 22.81 -3.48
C ARG A 72 -3.21 23.09 -3.31
N THR A 73 -2.51 23.28 -4.42
CA THR A 73 -1.05 23.59 -4.46
C THR A 73 -0.68 24.86 -3.68
N THR A 74 -1.60 25.82 -3.60
CA THR A 74 -1.43 27.07 -2.84
C THR A 74 -1.40 26.85 -1.33
N VAL A 75 -1.99 25.76 -0.83
CA VAL A 75 -1.99 25.37 0.58
C VAL A 75 -0.77 24.49 0.88
N SER A 76 -0.49 23.48 0.03
CA SER A 76 0.61 22.54 0.23
C SER A 76 2.01 23.16 0.26
N SER A 77 2.17 24.36 -0.28
CA SER A 77 3.44 25.11 -0.24
C SER A 77 3.62 25.98 1.02
N ARG A 78 2.65 25.98 1.94
CA ARG A 78 2.65 26.84 3.14
C ARG A 78 2.94 26.02 4.39
N PRO A 79 3.67 26.61 5.36
CA PRO A 79 3.86 25.96 6.65
C PRO A 79 2.56 25.96 7.48
N SER A 80 2.33 24.90 8.23
CA SER A 80 1.29 24.81 9.27
C SER A 80 1.86 24.08 10.49
N MET A 81 2.67 24.77 11.30
CA MET A 81 3.29 24.17 12.49
C MET A 81 2.45 24.47 13.73
N GLY A 82 2.38 23.50 14.64
CA GLY A 82 1.61 23.59 15.88
C GLY A 82 0.17 23.09 15.72
N TRP A 83 -0.55 23.04 16.84
CA TRP A 83 -1.97 22.67 16.88
C TRP A 83 -2.86 23.84 16.47
N PRO A 84 -4.12 23.57 16.04
CA PRO A 84 -5.17 24.59 15.99
C PRO A 84 -5.18 25.43 17.28
N GLY A 85 -5.18 26.75 17.14
CA GLY A 85 -5.05 27.70 18.26
C GLY A 85 -3.64 27.96 18.82
N GLU A 86 -2.65 27.14 18.45
CA GLU A 86 -1.24 27.24 18.88
C GLU A 86 -0.28 27.33 17.68
N LYS A 87 -0.76 27.95 16.59
CA LYS A 87 0.01 28.05 15.36
C LYS A 87 1.22 28.96 15.50
N TYR A 88 2.38 28.45 15.08
CA TYR A 88 3.60 29.26 15.00
C TYR A 88 3.51 30.32 13.89
N GLN A 89 2.82 30.00 12.80
CA GLN A 89 2.53 30.94 11.72
C GLN A 89 1.10 31.48 11.86
N VAL A 90 0.96 32.79 11.77
CA VAL A 90 -0.33 33.49 11.88
C VAL A 90 -1.14 33.41 10.57
N GLY A 91 -2.47 33.53 10.67
CA GLY A 91 -3.38 33.57 9.51
C GLY A 91 -3.72 32.18 8.94
N LEU A 92 -3.62 31.14 9.78
CA LEU A 92 -3.93 29.75 9.42
C LEU A 92 -5.29 29.28 9.94
N ASP A 93 -6.10 30.17 10.52
CA ASP A 93 -7.32 29.84 11.27
C ASP A 93 -8.35 29.05 10.43
N HIS A 94 -8.34 29.23 9.11
CA HIS A 94 -9.20 28.46 8.20
C HIS A 94 -8.68 27.04 7.92
N LEU A 95 -7.36 26.80 8.03
CA LEU A 95 -6.78 25.46 7.88
C LEU A 95 -7.08 24.58 9.09
N ASP A 96 -7.29 25.16 10.27
CA ASP A 96 -7.70 24.43 11.47
C ASP A 96 -8.93 23.53 11.20
N THR A 97 -9.83 23.96 10.31
CA THR A 97 -10.98 23.15 9.87
C THR A 97 -10.52 21.80 9.29
N LEU A 98 -9.52 21.80 8.42
CA LEU A 98 -9.00 20.56 7.80
C LEU A 98 -8.25 19.71 8.83
N GLU A 99 -7.53 20.36 9.74
CA GLU A 99 -6.72 19.72 10.78
C GLU A 99 -7.53 19.10 11.90
N VAL A 100 -8.77 19.55 12.09
CA VAL A 100 -9.74 18.89 12.98
C VAL A 100 -10.56 17.86 12.22
N LEU A 101 -11.06 18.21 11.02
CA LEU A 101 -11.99 17.37 10.28
C LEU A 101 -11.35 16.06 9.80
N ALA A 102 -10.14 16.12 9.22
CA ALA A 102 -9.48 14.93 8.68
C ALA A 102 -9.18 13.85 9.74
N PRO A 103 -8.51 14.14 10.88
CA PRO A 103 -8.26 13.13 11.90
C PRO A 103 -9.55 12.65 12.57
N MET A 104 -10.55 13.52 12.76
CA MET A 104 -11.85 13.10 13.30
C MET A 104 -12.52 12.05 12.42
N LEU A 105 -12.66 12.33 11.12
CA LEU A 105 -13.25 11.38 10.17
C LEU A 105 -12.44 10.08 10.05
N VAL A 106 -11.11 10.17 10.03
CA VAL A 106 -10.24 8.98 9.96
C VAL A 106 -10.36 8.13 11.23
N ALA A 107 -10.36 8.75 12.41
CA ALA A 107 -10.50 8.04 13.67
C ALA A 107 -11.84 7.28 13.73
N ASP A 108 -12.95 7.98 13.43
CA ASP A 108 -14.30 7.40 13.44
C ASP A 108 -14.44 6.26 12.43
N LEU A 109 -14.01 6.49 11.18
CA LEU A 109 -14.09 5.50 10.10
C LEU A 109 -13.33 4.22 10.43
N MET A 110 -12.16 4.36 11.03
CA MET A 110 -11.27 3.25 11.38
C MET A 110 -11.55 2.67 12.78
N GLU A 111 -12.68 3.06 13.39
CA GLU A 111 -13.18 2.58 14.69
C GLU A 111 -12.21 2.84 15.88
N GLY A 112 -11.42 3.91 15.74
CA GLY A 112 -10.56 4.48 16.78
C GLY A 112 -11.24 5.56 17.61
N GLY A 113 -10.47 6.21 18.46
CA GLY A 113 -10.82 7.47 19.12
C GLY A 113 -9.89 8.62 18.73
N PHE A 114 -8.71 8.32 18.20
CA PHE A 114 -7.69 9.29 17.82
C PHE A 114 -6.98 8.85 16.54
N ALA A 115 -6.64 9.83 15.69
CA ALA A 115 -5.86 9.61 14.49
C ALA A 115 -4.75 10.66 14.34
N GLU A 116 -3.51 10.21 14.17
CA GLU A 116 -2.39 11.02 13.71
C GLU A 116 -2.32 10.94 12.19
N VAL A 117 -2.56 12.04 11.49
CA VAL A 117 -2.70 12.09 10.02
C VAL A 117 -1.63 12.96 9.33
N ARG A 118 -0.71 13.56 10.09
CA ARG A 118 0.29 14.52 9.57
C ARG A 118 1.49 13.83 8.90
N LEU A 119 1.61 12.52 9.05
CA LEU A 119 2.76 11.74 8.59
C LEU A 119 2.72 11.52 7.06
N GLN A 120 3.83 11.80 6.39
CA GLN A 120 3.91 11.80 4.92
C GLN A 120 4.01 10.42 4.28
N SER A 121 4.12 9.35 5.07
CA SER A 121 4.06 7.97 4.59
C SER A 121 3.74 7.01 5.74
N ALA A 122 3.24 5.81 5.40
CA ALA A 122 3.06 4.74 6.38
C ALA A 122 4.38 4.30 7.02
N THR A 123 5.50 4.39 6.30
CA THR A 123 6.83 4.11 6.88
C THR A 123 7.16 5.09 8.00
N LEU A 124 6.79 6.38 7.85
CA LEU A 124 6.94 7.36 8.94
C LEU A 124 5.94 7.13 10.06
N ALA A 125 4.73 6.65 9.77
CA ALA A 125 3.77 6.18 10.77
C ALA A 125 4.35 5.03 11.62
N ASN A 126 4.95 4.04 10.98
CA ASN A 126 5.62 2.92 11.65
C ASN A 126 6.81 3.43 12.48
N LEU A 127 7.62 4.36 11.96
CA LEU A 127 8.73 4.96 12.71
C LEU A 127 8.26 5.72 13.95
N ALA A 128 7.16 6.47 13.86
CA ALA A 128 6.59 7.18 15.00
C ALA A 128 6.16 6.21 16.10
N VAL A 129 5.45 5.14 15.72
CA VAL A 129 5.04 4.07 16.64
C VAL A 129 6.26 3.38 17.27
N TYR A 130 7.26 2.99 16.47
CA TYR A 130 8.41 2.25 17.01
C TYR A 130 9.26 3.12 17.93
N THR A 131 9.35 4.41 17.64
CA THR A 131 10.03 5.38 18.50
C THR A 131 9.26 5.61 19.80
N ALA A 132 7.93 5.65 19.75
CA ALA A 132 7.09 5.82 20.94
C ALA A 132 7.16 4.64 21.91
N PHE A 133 7.32 3.40 21.41
CA PHE A 133 7.16 2.18 22.22
C PHE A 133 8.41 1.31 22.38
N ALA A 134 9.49 1.56 21.65
CA ALA A 134 10.73 0.78 21.75
C ALA A 134 11.97 1.66 21.87
N ARG A 135 13.04 1.08 22.40
CA ARG A 135 14.39 1.65 22.54
C ARG A 135 15.38 0.87 21.69
N ALA A 136 16.52 1.48 21.38
CA ALA A 136 17.60 0.77 20.69
C ALA A 136 18.02 -0.46 21.51
N GLY A 137 18.20 -1.60 20.85
CA GLY A 137 18.45 -2.91 21.46
C GLY A 137 17.19 -3.72 21.77
N ASP A 138 15.99 -3.11 21.78
CA ASP A 138 14.75 -3.86 21.91
C ASP A 138 14.47 -4.71 20.66
N LYS A 139 13.63 -5.74 20.81
CA LYS A 139 13.19 -6.60 19.71
C LYS A 139 11.83 -6.20 19.18
N ILE A 140 11.62 -6.42 17.89
CA ILE A 140 10.35 -6.31 17.19
C ILE A 140 10.05 -7.63 16.51
N ALA A 141 8.84 -8.17 16.72
CA ALA A 141 8.37 -9.37 16.05
C ALA A 141 7.47 -8.99 14.87
N VAL A 142 7.75 -9.52 13.68
CA VAL A 142 7.07 -9.13 12.42
C VAL A 142 6.76 -10.35 11.58
N LEU A 143 5.84 -10.23 10.62
CA LEU A 143 5.63 -11.29 9.62
C LEU A 143 6.91 -11.46 8.77
N PRO A 144 7.34 -12.69 8.47
CA PRO A 144 8.52 -12.93 7.63
C PRO A 144 8.43 -12.30 6.23
N GLU A 145 9.57 -11.92 5.64
CA GLU A 145 9.61 -11.35 4.28
C GLU A 145 9.01 -12.31 3.23
N PHE A 146 9.32 -13.61 3.33
CA PHE A 146 8.79 -14.63 2.43
C PHE A 146 7.25 -14.77 2.56
N ALA A 147 6.69 -14.43 3.72
CA ALA A 147 5.26 -14.44 3.99
C ALA A 147 4.57 -13.11 3.60
N GLY A 148 5.21 -12.30 2.76
CA GLY A 148 4.70 -11.00 2.34
C GLY A 148 4.96 -9.87 3.34
N GLY A 149 5.79 -10.08 4.37
CA GLY A 149 6.26 -9.04 5.28
C GLY A 149 6.79 -7.82 4.51
N HIS A 150 6.32 -6.62 4.87
CA HIS A 150 6.73 -5.40 4.16
C HIS A 150 8.15 -4.99 4.60
N ALA A 151 9.01 -4.64 3.64
CA ALA A 151 10.43 -4.33 3.88
C ALA A 151 10.67 -3.25 4.96
N SER A 152 9.73 -2.32 5.17
CA SER A 152 9.84 -1.32 6.24
C SER A 152 9.86 -1.90 7.66
N HIS A 153 9.42 -3.15 7.84
CA HIS A 153 9.37 -3.87 9.11
C HIS A 153 10.59 -4.75 9.36
N HIS A 154 11.51 -4.85 8.40
CA HIS A 154 12.67 -5.74 8.47
C HIS A 154 13.98 -4.99 8.68
N ALA A 155 15.09 -5.74 8.71
CA ALA A 155 16.41 -5.23 9.10
C ALA A 155 16.95 -4.10 8.22
N GLN A 156 16.43 -3.91 7.00
CA GLN A 156 16.81 -2.78 6.13
C GLN A 156 15.91 -1.54 6.33
N GLY A 157 14.77 -1.71 7.02
CA GLY A 157 13.73 -0.70 7.18
C GLY A 157 13.81 0.10 8.48
N VAL A 158 12.64 0.43 9.01
CA VAL A 158 12.46 1.23 10.24
C VAL A 158 13.17 0.61 11.46
N PRO A 159 13.17 -0.73 11.66
CA PRO A 159 13.95 -1.35 12.73
C PRO A 159 15.43 -0.96 12.73
N ALA A 160 16.10 -0.92 11.57
CA ALA A 160 17.50 -0.51 11.50
C ALA A 160 17.69 0.94 11.94
N ILE A 161 16.83 1.85 11.46
CA ILE A 161 16.85 3.27 11.85
C ILE A 161 16.69 3.40 13.37
N ARG A 162 15.79 2.61 13.96
CA ARG A 162 15.48 2.65 15.39
C ARG A 162 16.49 1.87 16.25
N GLY A 163 17.34 1.05 15.65
CA GLY A 163 18.27 0.16 16.33
C GLY A 163 17.59 -1.05 16.98
N LEU A 164 16.52 -1.58 16.37
CA LEU A 164 15.77 -2.73 16.86
C LEU A 164 16.28 -4.03 16.24
N THR A 165 16.17 -5.12 16.99
CA THR A 165 16.43 -6.48 16.49
C THR A 165 15.14 -7.10 15.98
N VAL A 166 15.10 -7.47 14.71
CA VAL A 166 13.93 -8.12 14.09
C VAL A 166 13.93 -9.62 14.42
N VAL A 167 12.76 -10.15 14.78
CA VAL A 167 12.51 -11.59 14.89
C VAL A 167 11.25 -11.94 14.10
N ASP A 168 11.29 -13.02 13.34
CA ASP A 168 10.18 -13.39 12.46
C ASP A 168 9.13 -14.20 13.22
N LEU A 169 7.87 -13.78 13.15
CA LEU A 169 6.74 -14.51 13.68
C LEU A 169 6.62 -15.88 13.00
N PRO A 170 6.23 -16.93 13.73
CA PRO A 170 6.06 -18.25 13.13
C PRO A 170 4.86 -18.23 12.17
N TYR A 171 5.05 -18.79 10.97
CA TYR A 171 4.09 -18.71 9.86
C TYR A 171 3.94 -20.08 9.20
N LEU A 172 2.74 -20.39 8.73
CA LEU A 172 2.37 -21.63 8.04
C LEU A 172 2.08 -21.31 6.57
N PRO A 173 3.04 -21.57 5.64
CA PRO A 173 2.88 -21.26 4.22
C PRO A 173 1.62 -21.85 3.57
N ASP A 174 1.25 -23.08 3.94
CA ASP A 174 0.09 -23.80 3.38
C ASP A 174 -1.26 -23.24 3.89
N GLU A 175 -1.25 -22.62 5.07
CA GLU A 175 -2.43 -21.96 5.65
C GLU A 175 -2.52 -20.48 5.30
N LEU A 176 -1.44 -19.91 4.75
CA LEU A 176 -1.32 -18.48 4.47
C LEU A 176 -1.54 -17.60 5.72
N ASP A 177 -1.19 -18.13 6.89
CA ASP A 177 -1.41 -17.47 8.18
C ASP A 177 -0.30 -17.77 9.20
N LEU A 178 -0.35 -17.09 10.34
CA LEU A 178 0.50 -17.30 11.50
C LEU A 178 0.30 -18.69 12.11
N ASP A 179 1.37 -19.26 12.66
CA ASP A 179 1.29 -20.45 13.51
C ASP A 179 0.88 -20.04 14.93
N TYR A 180 -0.43 -19.97 15.17
CA TYR A 180 -0.97 -19.61 16.48
C TYR A 180 -0.61 -20.62 17.59
N GLY A 181 -0.33 -21.88 17.22
CA GLY A 181 0.11 -22.90 18.18
C GLY A 181 1.50 -22.64 18.74
N ARG A 182 2.43 -22.14 17.90
CA ARG A 182 3.80 -21.79 18.31
C ARG A 182 3.93 -20.37 18.83
N LEU A 183 3.01 -19.48 18.47
CA LEU A 183 3.10 -18.04 18.73
C LEU A 183 3.34 -17.68 20.22
N PRO A 184 2.58 -18.20 21.21
CA PRO A 184 2.82 -17.86 22.62
C PRO A 184 4.22 -18.28 23.10
N GLY A 185 4.66 -19.48 22.69
CA GLY A 185 6.00 -20.00 22.99
C GLY A 185 7.10 -19.12 22.42
N PHE A 186 6.94 -18.73 21.15
CA PHE A 186 7.85 -17.82 20.46
C PHE A 186 7.95 -16.47 21.19
N LEU A 187 6.83 -15.81 21.51
CA LEU A 187 6.86 -14.51 22.16
C LEU A 187 7.48 -14.57 23.57
N ARG A 188 7.23 -15.63 24.34
CA ARG A 188 7.86 -15.84 25.66
C ARG A 188 9.39 -15.95 25.60
N VAL A 189 9.91 -16.59 24.55
CA VAL A 189 11.36 -16.75 24.33
C VAL A 189 11.99 -15.44 23.85
N HIS A 190 11.38 -14.80 22.86
CA HIS A 190 11.99 -13.63 22.23
C HIS A 190 11.76 -12.34 23.02
N ARG A 191 10.62 -12.20 23.71
CA ARG A 191 10.17 -11.01 24.46
C ARG A 191 10.30 -9.69 23.68
N PRO A 192 9.66 -9.57 22.51
CA PRO A 192 9.67 -8.32 21.76
C PRO A 192 8.93 -7.22 22.51
N ARG A 193 9.27 -5.95 22.23
CA ARG A 193 8.49 -4.79 22.68
C ARG A 193 7.29 -4.49 21.79
N ILE A 194 7.41 -4.85 20.52
CA ILE A 194 6.42 -4.57 19.50
C ILE A 194 6.18 -5.85 18.71
N VAL A 195 4.93 -6.20 18.49
CA VAL A 195 4.49 -7.23 17.54
C VAL A 195 3.77 -6.50 16.42
N VAL A 196 4.15 -6.76 15.17
CA VAL A 196 3.52 -6.17 13.99
C VAL A 196 2.94 -7.27 13.13
N ILE A 197 1.65 -7.15 12.83
CA ILE A 197 0.94 -8.00 11.87
C ILE A 197 0.35 -7.13 10.76
N GLY A 198 0.20 -7.72 9.57
CA GLY A 198 -0.12 -7.01 8.34
C GLY A 198 1.01 -7.14 7.32
N ALA A 199 0.65 -7.39 6.06
CA ALA A 199 1.59 -7.76 5.01
C ALA A 199 1.28 -7.07 3.67
N SER A 200 2.31 -7.04 2.82
CA SER A 200 2.23 -6.64 1.42
C SER A 200 1.39 -7.62 0.59
N LEU A 201 1.44 -8.90 0.94
CA LEU A 201 0.58 -9.95 0.43
C LEU A 201 -0.19 -10.53 1.61
N MET A 202 -1.50 -10.35 1.62
CA MET A 202 -2.36 -10.78 2.72
C MET A 202 -3.72 -11.18 2.15
N LEU A 203 -3.82 -12.45 1.75
CA LEU A 203 -5.01 -12.96 1.07
C LEU A 203 -6.17 -13.19 2.04
N PHE A 204 -5.87 -13.49 3.30
CA PHE A 204 -6.83 -13.83 4.36
C PHE A 204 -6.58 -13.00 5.63
N PRO A 205 -7.61 -12.75 6.45
CA PRO A 205 -7.45 -12.06 7.72
C PRO A 205 -6.64 -12.92 8.72
N HIS A 206 -5.89 -12.26 9.61
CA HIS A 206 -5.23 -12.90 10.75
C HIS A 206 -6.19 -12.90 11.96
N ASP A 207 -6.01 -13.82 12.90
CA ASP A 207 -6.65 -13.80 14.22
C ASP A 207 -5.93 -12.80 15.13
N VAL A 208 -6.36 -11.54 15.04
CA VAL A 208 -5.81 -10.43 15.85
C VAL A 208 -5.98 -10.69 17.34
N ALA A 209 -7.05 -11.35 17.77
CA ALA A 209 -7.33 -11.61 19.17
C ALA A 209 -6.35 -12.64 19.76
N ALA A 210 -6.04 -13.70 18.99
CA ALA A 210 -5.02 -14.68 19.38
C ALA A 210 -3.62 -14.04 19.47
N VAL A 211 -3.25 -13.19 18.51
CA VAL A 211 -1.98 -12.45 18.56
C VAL A 211 -1.95 -11.50 19.75
N ARG A 212 -3.06 -10.82 20.04
CA ARG A 212 -3.18 -9.92 21.18
C ARG A 212 -2.99 -10.65 22.51
N ALA A 213 -3.66 -11.78 22.70
CA ALA A 213 -3.52 -12.59 23.91
C ALA A 213 -2.05 -12.97 24.17
N ALA A 214 -1.34 -13.43 23.12
CA ALA A 214 0.07 -13.80 23.23
C ALA A 214 0.99 -12.59 23.44
N ALA A 215 0.68 -11.42 22.88
CA ALA A 215 1.44 -10.19 23.08
C ALA A 215 1.31 -9.66 24.52
N ASP A 216 0.11 -9.75 25.11
CA ASP A 216 -0.15 -9.31 26.49
C ASP A 216 0.64 -10.14 27.52
N GLU A 217 0.82 -11.45 27.30
CA GLU A 217 1.63 -12.32 28.18
C GLU A 217 3.07 -11.82 28.38
N VAL A 218 3.62 -11.09 27.40
CA VAL A 218 4.99 -10.58 27.42
C VAL A 218 5.07 -9.06 27.51
N GLY A 219 3.93 -8.37 27.61
CA GLY A 219 3.83 -6.91 27.65
C GLY A 219 4.27 -6.22 26.36
N ALA A 220 4.02 -6.84 25.21
CA ALA A 220 4.32 -6.27 23.89
C ALA A 220 3.13 -5.46 23.35
N ILE A 221 3.42 -4.35 22.66
CA ILE A 221 2.40 -3.59 21.93
C ILE A 221 2.15 -4.27 20.59
N LEU A 222 0.92 -4.71 20.37
CA LEU A 222 0.42 -5.17 19.07
C LEU A 222 0.05 -3.99 18.15
N VAL A 223 0.73 -3.91 17.01
CA VAL A 223 0.48 -2.95 15.93
C VAL A 223 -0.06 -3.70 14.71
N TYR A 224 -1.16 -3.23 14.16
CA TYR A 224 -1.71 -3.75 12.91
C TYR A 224 -1.37 -2.79 11.75
N ASP A 225 -0.54 -3.21 10.79
CA ASP A 225 -0.28 -2.44 9.57
C ASP A 225 -1.35 -2.75 8.51
N ALA A 226 -2.36 -1.90 8.45
CA ALA A 226 -3.46 -1.97 7.49
C ALA A 226 -3.13 -1.34 6.13
N SER A 227 -1.87 -0.99 5.81
CA SER A 227 -1.56 -0.21 4.61
C SER A 227 -2.21 -0.73 3.32
N HIS A 228 -2.14 -2.04 3.06
CA HIS A 228 -2.83 -2.62 1.90
C HIS A 228 -4.33 -2.84 2.16
N MET A 229 -4.75 -3.09 3.40
CA MET A 229 -6.13 -3.46 3.74
C MET A 229 -7.03 -2.29 4.17
N ALA A 230 -6.52 -1.06 4.23
CA ALA A 230 -7.18 0.08 4.86
C ALA A 230 -8.59 0.37 4.31
N GLY A 231 -8.79 0.29 2.99
CA GLY A 231 -10.12 0.47 2.41
C GLY A 231 -11.10 -0.65 2.76
N LEU A 232 -10.60 -1.89 2.91
CA LEU A 232 -11.43 -3.04 3.28
C LEU A 232 -11.75 -3.06 4.79
N VAL A 233 -10.80 -2.61 5.62
CA VAL A 233 -11.01 -2.39 7.05
C VAL A 233 -12.03 -1.27 7.26
N ALA A 234 -11.87 -0.13 6.58
CA ALA A 234 -12.85 0.97 6.61
C ALA A 234 -14.25 0.51 6.18
N GLY A 235 -14.34 -0.36 5.16
CA GLY A 235 -15.60 -0.98 4.71
C GLY A 235 -16.11 -2.13 5.58
N LYS A 236 -15.39 -2.52 6.63
CA LYS A 236 -15.74 -3.61 7.55
C LYS A 236 -15.95 -4.96 6.83
N GLN A 237 -15.22 -5.21 5.74
CA GLN A 237 -15.32 -6.44 4.94
C GLN A 237 -14.09 -7.35 5.05
N PHE A 238 -13.11 -7.03 5.91
CA PHE A 238 -11.93 -7.87 6.12
C PHE A 238 -11.77 -8.27 7.59
N GLN A 239 -11.18 -7.40 8.40
CA GLN A 239 -11.11 -7.54 9.86
C GLN A 239 -11.27 -6.17 10.50
N ARG A 240 -11.53 -6.11 11.81
CA ARG A 240 -11.72 -4.88 12.58
C ARG A 240 -10.60 -4.75 13.63
N PRO A 241 -9.36 -4.40 13.23
CA PRO A 241 -8.16 -4.65 14.03
C PRO A 241 -8.20 -4.06 15.45
N LEU A 242 -8.66 -2.81 15.59
CA LEU A 242 -8.72 -2.14 16.90
C LEU A 242 -9.79 -2.73 17.82
N HIS A 243 -10.88 -3.25 17.25
CA HIS A 243 -11.92 -3.95 18.01
C HIS A 243 -11.51 -5.37 18.40
N GLU A 244 -10.71 -6.03 17.57
CA GLU A 244 -10.27 -7.40 17.77
C GLU A 244 -9.03 -7.50 18.68
N GLY A 245 -8.33 -6.38 18.93
CA GLY A 245 -7.35 -6.30 20.01
C GLY A 245 -6.06 -5.55 19.69
N ALA A 246 -5.83 -5.10 18.45
CA ALA A 246 -4.66 -4.29 18.13
C ALA A 246 -4.66 -3.00 18.96
N HIS A 247 -3.51 -2.65 19.55
CA HIS A 247 -3.37 -1.42 20.32
C HIS A 247 -3.36 -0.20 19.41
N LEU A 248 -2.68 -0.32 18.28
CA LEU A 248 -2.52 0.71 17.27
C LEU A 248 -2.70 0.09 15.89
N MET A 249 -3.19 0.90 14.96
CA MET A 249 -3.25 0.57 13.55
C MET A 249 -2.50 1.63 12.75
N THR A 250 -1.59 1.21 11.89
CA THR A 250 -0.92 2.10 10.92
C THR A 250 -1.40 1.79 9.52
N PHE A 251 -1.45 2.78 8.64
CA PHE A 251 -1.74 2.51 7.23
C PHE A 251 -1.32 3.65 6.31
N SER A 252 -1.07 3.30 5.05
CA SER A 252 -0.96 4.26 3.95
C SER A 252 -2.33 4.68 3.43
N THR A 253 -2.50 5.97 3.16
CA THR A 253 -3.78 6.55 2.74
C THR A 253 -4.08 6.43 1.23
N TYR A 254 -3.13 5.96 0.40
CA TYR A 254 -3.25 5.98 -1.07
C TYR A 254 -3.44 4.61 -1.75
N LYS A 255 -3.38 3.52 -0.98
CA LYS A 255 -3.62 2.16 -1.51
C LYS A 255 -5.13 1.90 -1.56
N SER A 256 -5.62 0.78 -1.01
CA SER A 256 -7.06 0.48 -1.00
C SER A 256 -7.92 1.58 -0.35
N PHE A 257 -7.37 2.42 0.53
CA PHE A 257 -8.07 3.60 1.07
C PHE A 257 -8.43 4.65 0.00
N GLY A 258 -7.68 4.77 -1.09
CA GLY A 258 -8.06 5.64 -2.22
C GLY A 258 -7.95 7.15 -1.98
N GLY A 259 -7.13 7.56 -1.01
CA GLY A 259 -6.88 8.95 -0.62
C GLY A 259 -5.51 9.47 -1.07
N PRO A 260 -5.11 10.68 -0.62
CA PRO A 260 -3.84 11.27 -1.02
C PRO A 260 -2.65 10.51 -0.41
N SER A 261 -1.48 10.57 -1.01
CA SER A 261 -0.27 9.88 -0.54
C SER A 261 0.15 10.31 0.86
N GLY A 262 0.05 9.44 1.87
CA GLY A 262 0.83 9.48 3.12
C GLY A 262 0.46 8.39 4.11
N GLY A 263 0.52 8.66 5.41
CA GLY A 263 0.33 7.65 6.46
C GLY A 263 -0.43 8.14 7.68
N CYS A 264 -1.13 7.20 8.32
CA CYS A 264 -1.90 7.46 9.53
C CYS A 264 -1.54 6.47 10.64
N VAL A 265 -1.73 6.89 11.89
CA VAL A 265 -1.77 6.02 13.07
C VAL A 265 -3.11 6.23 13.76
N VAL A 266 -3.83 5.16 14.06
CA VAL A 266 -5.14 5.20 14.73
C VAL A 266 -5.12 4.32 15.98
N THR A 267 -5.72 4.79 17.06
CA THR A 267 -5.91 4.02 18.29
C THR A 267 -7.18 4.45 19.01
N ARG A 268 -7.65 3.59 19.93
CA ARG A 268 -8.75 3.87 20.86
C ARG A 268 -8.27 4.44 22.20
N ASP A 269 -6.97 4.41 22.46
CA ASP A 269 -6.36 4.75 23.74
C ASP A 269 -5.69 6.14 23.67
N ALA A 270 -6.07 7.04 24.59
CA ALA A 270 -5.58 8.41 24.62
C ALA A 270 -4.08 8.49 24.98
N ASP A 271 -3.59 7.63 25.88
CA ASP A 271 -2.19 7.62 26.30
C ASP A 271 -1.29 7.12 25.15
N LEU A 272 -1.77 6.14 24.38
CA LEU A 272 -1.07 5.68 23.18
C LEU A 272 -1.07 6.78 22.10
N ALA A 273 -2.20 7.47 21.91
CA ALA A 273 -2.33 8.55 20.94
C ALA A 273 -1.38 9.72 21.28
N GLU A 274 -1.33 10.13 22.54
CA GLU A 274 -0.46 11.22 23.01
C GLU A 274 1.02 10.87 22.76
N ARG A 275 1.46 9.65 23.11
CA ARG A 275 2.84 9.21 22.90
C ARG A 275 3.25 9.23 21.43
N VAL A 276 2.39 8.73 20.54
CA VAL A 276 2.66 8.77 19.10
C VAL A 276 2.65 10.20 18.59
N SER A 277 1.68 11.00 19.00
CA SER A 277 1.55 12.40 18.61
C SER A 277 2.80 13.21 19.00
N ASN A 278 3.32 13.04 20.22
CA ASN A 278 4.53 13.73 20.69
C ASN A 278 5.79 13.34 19.90
N VAL A 279 5.84 12.10 19.41
CA VAL A 279 6.90 11.67 18.48
C VAL A 279 6.70 12.28 17.10
N ALA A 280 5.47 12.28 16.57
CA ALA A 280 5.17 12.86 15.27
C ALA A 280 5.48 14.36 15.24
N TYR A 281 4.93 15.12 16.19
CA TYR A 281 5.18 16.54 16.38
C TYR A 281 5.37 16.85 17.87
N PRO A 282 6.46 17.53 18.28
CA PRO A 282 7.49 18.15 17.43
C PRO A 282 8.65 17.22 17.06
N GLY A 283 8.60 15.93 17.40
CA GLY A 283 9.76 15.03 17.29
C GLY A 283 10.25 14.76 15.85
N MET A 284 9.35 14.37 14.95
CA MET A 284 9.68 13.99 13.58
C MET A 284 9.38 15.08 12.56
N LEU A 285 8.34 15.87 12.81
CA LEU A 285 7.81 16.87 11.91
C LEU A 285 8.09 18.27 12.47
N ALA A 286 8.73 19.12 11.68
CA ALA A 286 8.66 20.56 11.87
C ALA A 286 7.40 21.11 11.18
N ASN A 287 7.23 20.78 9.89
CA ASN A 287 6.07 21.11 9.08
C ASN A 287 5.49 19.83 8.43
N TYR A 288 4.26 19.92 7.95
CA TYR A 288 3.62 18.89 7.13
C TYR A 288 2.77 19.53 6.03
N ASP A 289 2.49 18.79 4.95
CA ASP A 289 1.59 19.25 3.90
C ASP A 289 0.15 19.25 4.42
N ALA A 290 -0.36 20.41 4.86
CA ALA A 290 -1.75 20.56 5.29
C ALA A 290 -2.74 20.50 4.11
N GLY A 291 -2.30 20.77 2.88
CA GLY A 291 -3.15 20.76 1.69
C GLY A 291 -3.68 19.37 1.35
N ARG A 292 -2.95 18.30 1.73
CA ARG A 292 -3.43 16.92 1.60
C ARG A 292 -4.69 16.64 2.45
N LEU A 293 -4.89 17.36 3.56
CA LEU A 293 -5.90 17.00 4.56
C LEU A 293 -7.31 17.16 4.01
N GLY A 294 -7.53 18.11 3.09
CA GLY A 294 -8.79 18.25 2.38
C GLY A 294 -9.15 16.99 1.59
N ALA A 295 -8.21 16.49 0.76
CA ALA A 295 -8.41 15.27 -0.01
C ALA A 295 -8.59 14.04 0.90
N LEU A 296 -7.86 13.97 2.03
CA LEU A 296 -8.00 12.90 3.01
C LEU A 296 -9.38 12.92 3.68
N ALA A 297 -9.87 14.09 4.10
CA ALA A 297 -11.18 14.25 4.71
C ALA A 297 -12.31 13.87 3.76
N VAL A 298 -12.25 14.32 2.50
CA VAL A 298 -13.24 13.94 1.47
C VAL A 298 -13.23 12.42 1.25
N THR A 299 -12.06 11.81 1.11
CA THR A 299 -11.94 10.35 0.93
C THR A 299 -12.51 9.59 2.13
N ALA A 300 -12.21 10.03 3.36
CA ALA A 300 -12.71 9.39 4.57
C ALA A 300 -14.25 9.47 4.65
N ALA A 301 -14.83 10.63 4.29
CA ALA A 301 -16.29 10.78 4.24
C ALA A 301 -16.93 9.86 3.17
N GLU A 302 -16.34 9.77 1.98
CA GLU A 302 -16.81 8.85 0.92
C GLU A 302 -16.77 7.39 1.37
N LEU A 303 -15.70 6.97 2.05
CA LEU A 303 -15.59 5.62 2.59
C LEU A 303 -16.54 5.37 3.76
N ALA A 304 -16.86 6.38 4.57
CA ALA A 304 -17.87 6.25 5.61
C ALA A 304 -19.27 5.98 5.01
N GLU A 305 -19.58 6.58 3.86
CA GLU A 305 -20.85 6.38 3.15
C GLU A 305 -20.87 5.05 2.36
N ARG A 306 -19.80 4.73 1.62
CA ARG A 306 -19.81 3.67 0.58
C ARG A 306 -18.76 2.59 0.76
N GLY A 307 -17.97 2.66 1.83
CA GLY A 307 -16.87 1.72 2.12
C GLY A 307 -17.27 0.25 2.06
N PRO A 308 -18.41 -0.16 2.66
CA PRO A 308 -18.84 -1.56 2.60
C PRO A 308 -19.09 -2.07 1.18
N ASP A 309 -19.74 -1.27 0.32
CA ASP A 309 -20.01 -1.64 -1.08
C ASP A 309 -18.72 -1.69 -1.89
N TYR A 310 -17.86 -0.68 -1.75
CA TYR A 310 -16.55 -0.63 -2.39
C TYR A 310 -15.68 -1.83 -2.03
N ALA A 311 -15.58 -2.16 -0.74
CA ALA A 311 -14.78 -3.28 -0.27
C ALA A 311 -15.33 -4.63 -0.78
N ARG A 312 -16.66 -4.82 -0.80
CA ARG A 312 -17.28 -6.01 -1.43
C ARG A 312 -16.97 -6.10 -2.91
N ALA A 313 -17.04 -4.99 -3.64
CA ALA A 313 -16.75 -4.96 -5.07
C ALA A 313 -15.28 -5.33 -5.36
N CYS A 314 -14.33 -4.81 -4.56
CA CYS A 314 -12.92 -5.19 -4.65
C CYS A 314 -12.71 -6.71 -4.49
N ILE A 315 -13.31 -7.30 -3.44
CA ILE A 315 -13.21 -8.73 -3.15
C ILE A 315 -13.88 -9.56 -4.26
N ALA A 316 -15.06 -9.15 -4.74
CA ALA A 316 -15.77 -9.82 -5.82
C ALA A 316 -14.98 -9.82 -7.13
N ASN A 317 -14.36 -8.68 -7.48
CA ASN A 317 -13.45 -8.58 -8.62
C ASN A 317 -12.24 -9.50 -8.45
N ALA A 318 -11.63 -9.53 -7.26
CA ALA A 318 -10.48 -10.41 -7.00
C ALA A 318 -10.86 -11.89 -7.10
N GLN A 319 -12.01 -12.29 -6.56
CA GLN A 319 -12.51 -13.67 -6.68
C GLN A 319 -12.80 -14.06 -8.14
N ALA A 320 -13.48 -13.21 -8.90
CA ALA A 320 -13.79 -13.47 -10.30
C ALA A 320 -12.52 -13.54 -11.16
N LEU A 321 -11.54 -12.66 -10.91
CA LEU A 321 -10.25 -12.69 -11.61
C LEU A 321 -9.44 -13.93 -11.24
N GLY A 322 -9.38 -14.30 -9.97
CA GLY A 322 -8.70 -15.52 -9.51
C GLY A 322 -9.28 -16.76 -10.17
N ARG A 323 -10.62 -16.84 -10.25
CA ARG A 323 -11.31 -17.93 -10.96
C ARG A 323 -10.95 -17.98 -12.44
N ALA A 324 -11.06 -16.85 -13.14
CA ALA A 324 -10.78 -16.79 -14.56
C ALA A 324 -9.31 -17.12 -14.89
N LEU A 325 -8.36 -16.66 -14.06
CA LEU A 325 -6.95 -17.02 -14.17
C LEU A 325 -6.75 -18.53 -14.00
N ALA A 326 -7.36 -19.14 -12.99
CA ALA A 326 -7.29 -20.58 -12.78
C ALA A 326 -7.87 -21.37 -13.98
N ASP A 327 -9.01 -20.93 -14.53
CA ASP A 327 -9.63 -21.54 -15.71
C ASP A 327 -8.73 -21.40 -16.97
N HIS A 328 -7.87 -20.37 -17.04
CA HIS A 328 -6.85 -20.20 -18.08
C HIS A 328 -5.53 -20.96 -17.84
N GLY A 329 -5.41 -21.69 -16.73
CA GLY A 329 -4.27 -22.54 -16.40
C GLY A 329 -3.18 -21.87 -15.56
N PHE A 330 -3.45 -20.71 -14.96
CA PHE A 330 -2.53 -20.09 -14.00
C PHE A 330 -2.58 -20.81 -12.64
N ASP A 331 -1.42 -20.89 -11.97
CA ASP A 331 -1.32 -21.40 -10.61
C ASP A 331 -1.63 -20.28 -9.61
N VAL A 332 -2.91 -20.12 -9.27
CA VAL A 332 -3.39 -19.06 -8.39
C VAL A 332 -3.41 -19.55 -6.95
N ALA A 333 -2.78 -18.78 -6.06
CA ALA A 333 -2.78 -19.00 -4.62
C ALA A 333 -4.21 -19.10 -4.07
N ARG A 334 -4.44 -20.07 -3.18
CA ARG A 334 -5.74 -20.28 -2.53
C ARG A 334 -5.58 -21.09 -1.25
N HIS A 335 -6.50 -20.91 -0.33
CA HIS A 335 -6.64 -21.70 0.89
C HIS A 335 -8.09 -22.18 0.98
N ASP A 336 -8.30 -23.47 1.26
CA ASP A 336 -9.62 -24.12 1.29
C ASP A 336 -10.49 -23.84 0.04
N GLY A 337 -9.86 -23.81 -1.13
CA GLY A 337 -10.53 -23.56 -2.42
C GLY A 337 -10.93 -22.10 -2.66
N VAL A 338 -10.71 -21.19 -1.70
CA VAL A 338 -10.97 -19.76 -1.82
C VAL A 338 -9.69 -19.05 -2.27
N PHE A 339 -9.76 -18.19 -3.29
CA PHE A 339 -8.57 -17.46 -3.76
C PHE A 339 -8.12 -16.37 -2.79
N THR A 340 -9.06 -15.56 -2.30
CA THR A 340 -8.74 -14.41 -1.42
C THR A 340 -9.98 -13.88 -0.70
N ARG A 341 -9.84 -13.40 0.54
CA ARG A 341 -10.85 -12.58 1.22
C ARG A 341 -10.51 -11.09 1.17
N SER A 342 -9.53 -10.71 0.35
CA SER A 342 -9.02 -9.35 0.22
C SER A 342 -9.14 -8.82 -1.22
N HIS A 343 -8.54 -7.67 -1.51
CA HIS A 343 -8.55 -7.05 -2.85
C HIS A 343 -7.37 -7.47 -3.74
N HIS A 344 -6.52 -8.41 -3.31
CA HIS A 344 -5.41 -8.90 -4.14
C HIS A 344 -5.36 -10.42 -4.24
N LEU A 345 -4.64 -10.88 -5.26
CA LEU A 345 -4.35 -12.28 -5.59
C LEU A 345 -2.83 -12.46 -5.69
N ALA A 346 -2.41 -13.73 -5.61
CA ALA A 346 -1.07 -14.15 -5.96
C ALA A 346 -1.12 -15.26 -7.01
N VAL A 347 -0.24 -15.18 -8.01
CA VAL A 347 -0.02 -16.23 -9.01
C VAL A 347 1.41 -16.69 -8.91
N ASP A 348 1.64 -18.00 -8.82
CA ASP A 348 2.98 -18.58 -8.95
C ASP A 348 3.45 -18.46 -10.41
N ALA A 349 4.46 -17.62 -10.63
CA ALA A 349 4.99 -17.34 -11.96
C ALA A 349 6.30 -18.08 -12.24
N LEU A 350 6.65 -19.12 -11.47
CA LEU A 350 7.87 -19.89 -11.69
C LEU A 350 7.97 -20.42 -13.12
N THR A 351 6.89 -21.03 -13.64
CA THR A 351 6.82 -21.56 -15.01
C THR A 351 6.67 -20.46 -16.09
N LEU A 352 6.45 -19.21 -15.67
CA LEU A 352 6.28 -18.05 -16.55
C LEU A 352 7.55 -17.21 -16.69
N GLY A 353 8.64 -17.59 -16.00
CA GLY A 353 9.93 -16.90 -15.97
C GLY A 353 10.21 -16.12 -14.69
N GLY A 354 9.39 -16.30 -13.65
CA GLY A 354 9.44 -15.54 -12.39
C GLY A 354 8.59 -14.28 -12.43
N GLY A 355 8.34 -13.71 -11.25
CA GLY A 355 7.46 -12.57 -11.04
C GLY A 355 7.92 -11.31 -11.79
N ASP A 356 9.22 -11.01 -11.77
CA ASP A 356 9.75 -9.80 -12.43
C ASP A 356 9.64 -9.89 -13.97
N ALA A 357 10.02 -11.03 -14.56
CA ALA A 357 9.96 -11.20 -16.00
C ALA A 357 8.52 -11.22 -16.52
N ALA A 358 7.62 -11.91 -15.81
CA ALA A 358 6.21 -11.95 -16.16
C ALA A 358 5.53 -10.56 -15.99
N ALA A 359 5.85 -9.82 -14.93
CA ALA A 359 5.35 -8.46 -14.73
C ALA A 359 5.85 -7.49 -15.83
N ALA A 360 7.11 -7.60 -16.23
CA ALA A 360 7.66 -6.78 -17.32
C ALA A 360 6.92 -7.04 -18.65
N LEU A 361 6.71 -8.32 -19.01
CA LEU A 361 6.00 -8.69 -20.24
C LEU A 361 4.54 -8.21 -20.24
N LEU A 362 3.84 -8.32 -19.10
CA LEU A 362 2.49 -7.76 -18.96
C LEU A 362 2.48 -6.23 -19.05
N GLY A 363 3.50 -5.56 -18.52
CA GLY A 363 3.64 -4.11 -18.64
C GLY A 363 3.76 -3.63 -20.09
N GLU A 364 4.47 -4.39 -20.94
CA GLU A 364 4.51 -4.15 -22.39
C GLU A 364 3.13 -4.35 -23.05
N ALA A 365 2.34 -5.30 -22.53
CA ALA A 365 0.99 -5.60 -22.96
C ALA A 365 -0.10 -4.66 -22.37
N GLY A 366 0.27 -3.60 -21.64
CA GLY A 366 -0.67 -2.64 -21.05
C GLY A 366 -1.40 -3.09 -19.78
N VAL A 367 -0.93 -4.18 -19.15
CA VAL A 367 -1.44 -4.69 -17.86
C VAL A 367 -0.37 -4.47 -16.78
N TYR A 368 -0.64 -3.56 -15.84
CA TYR A 368 0.38 -3.08 -14.90
C TYR A 368 0.23 -3.70 -13.51
N LEU A 369 1.20 -4.52 -13.11
CA LEU A 369 1.26 -5.17 -11.80
C LEU A 369 2.72 -5.43 -11.37
N SER A 370 2.93 -5.99 -10.18
CA SER A 370 4.28 -6.22 -9.64
C SER A 370 4.55 -7.68 -9.32
N GLY A 371 5.83 -8.06 -9.37
CA GLY A 371 6.29 -9.29 -8.71
C GLY A 371 6.14 -9.22 -7.19
N ILE A 372 6.15 -10.38 -6.53
CA ILE A 372 6.27 -10.52 -5.08
C ILE A 372 6.87 -11.88 -4.69
N SER A 373 7.42 -11.97 -3.48
CA SER A 373 7.78 -13.24 -2.86
C SER A 373 6.53 -14.03 -2.45
N LEU A 374 6.58 -15.35 -2.58
CA LEU A 374 5.50 -16.25 -2.18
C LEU A 374 5.90 -17.08 -0.94
N PRO A 375 4.96 -17.42 -0.04
CA PRO A 375 5.30 -18.12 1.21
C PRO A 375 6.01 -19.47 1.06
N TRP A 376 5.78 -20.16 -0.06
CA TRP A 376 6.39 -21.46 -0.39
C TRP A 376 7.66 -21.35 -1.22
N GLN A 377 8.10 -20.15 -1.59
CA GLN A 377 9.34 -19.97 -2.35
C GLN A 377 10.57 -20.13 -1.44
N ARG A 378 11.69 -20.53 -2.02
CA ARG A 378 12.96 -20.56 -1.26
C ARG A 378 13.50 -19.14 -1.06
N ILE A 379 14.22 -18.90 0.04
CA ILE A 379 14.78 -17.56 0.36
C ILE A 379 15.78 -17.08 -0.71
N ASP A 380 16.46 -17.99 -1.40
CA ASP A 380 17.41 -17.70 -2.48
C ASP A 380 16.75 -17.53 -3.85
N GLU A 381 15.45 -17.78 -3.97
CA GLU A 381 14.68 -17.47 -5.16
C GLU A 381 14.37 -15.96 -5.21
N GLY A 382 14.52 -15.34 -6.38
CA GLY A 382 14.05 -13.98 -6.62
C GLY A 382 12.52 -13.86 -6.46
N LEU A 383 11.93 -12.77 -6.92
CA LEU A 383 10.45 -12.65 -6.86
C LEU A 383 9.80 -13.74 -7.73
N ARG A 384 9.15 -14.72 -7.11
CA ARG A 384 8.53 -15.85 -7.80
C ARG A 384 7.11 -15.57 -8.27
N GLY A 385 6.36 -14.78 -7.50
CA GLY A 385 4.93 -14.57 -7.74
C GLY A 385 4.61 -13.27 -8.46
N LEU A 386 3.41 -13.20 -9.03
CA LEU A 386 2.76 -11.95 -9.42
C LEU A 386 1.76 -11.56 -8.33
N ARG A 387 1.79 -10.31 -7.89
CA ARG A 387 0.77 -9.73 -7.00
C ARG A 387 -0.17 -8.85 -7.79
N ILE A 388 -1.46 -9.18 -7.76
CA ILE A 388 -2.50 -8.57 -8.57
C ILE A 388 -3.51 -7.91 -7.63
N GLY A 389 -3.74 -6.60 -7.75
CA GLY A 389 -4.75 -5.86 -6.98
C GLY A 389 -5.92 -5.40 -7.82
N THR A 390 -7.13 -5.42 -7.24
CA THR A 390 -8.37 -5.06 -7.94
C THR A 390 -8.96 -3.73 -7.48
N GLN A 391 -8.41 -3.10 -6.45
CA GLN A 391 -8.95 -1.90 -5.82
C GLN A 391 -9.04 -0.70 -6.75
N GLU A 392 -8.02 -0.48 -7.59
CA GLU A 392 -8.02 0.64 -8.53
C GLU A 392 -9.00 0.42 -9.69
N ILE A 393 -8.95 -0.76 -10.34
CA ILE A 393 -9.91 -1.08 -11.41
C ILE A 393 -11.36 -1.03 -10.91
N THR A 394 -11.60 -1.38 -9.65
CA THR A 394 -12.94 -1.28 -9.04
C THR A 394 -13.41 0.18 -8.98
N ARG A 395 -12.55 1.12 -8.57
CA ARG A 395 -12.89 2.57 -8.61
C ARG A 395 -13.08 3.09 -10.04
N ARG A 396 -12.43 2.45 -11.01
CA ARG A 396 -12.54 2.77 -12.45
C ARG A 396 -13.68 2.04 -13.17
N GLY A 397 -14.61 1.42 -12.44
CA GLY A 397 -15.83 0.84 -12.99
C GLY A 397 -15.73 -0.64 -13.40
N PHE A 398 -14.60 -1.31 -13.19
CA PHE A 398 -14.51 -2.74 -13.49
C PHE A 398 -15.36 -3.57 -12.54
N THR A 399 -16.07 -4.56 -13.10
CA THR A 399 -16.95 -5.46 -12.36
C THR A 399 -16.51 -6.92 -12.57
N PRO A 400 -17.11 -7.89 -11.85
CA PRO A 400 -16.81 -9.31 -12.03
C PRO A 400 -16.97 -9.79 -13.49
N ALA A 401 -17.84 -9.14 -14.26
CA ALA A 401 -18.08 -9.49 -15.67
C ALA A 401 -16.88 -9.18 -16.59
N HIS A 402 -16.02 -8.23 -16.22
CA HIS A 402 -14.84 -7.85 -17.01
C HIS A 402 -13.61 -8.71 -16.70
N GLN A 403 -13.59 -9.42 -15.57
CA GLN A 403 -12.41 -10.16 -15.11
C GLN A 403 -11.99 -11.31 -16.04
N PRO A 404 -12.90 -12.06 -16.70
CA PRO A 404 -12.52 -13.03 -17.72
C PRO A 404 -11.73 -12.41 -18.89
N ALA A 405 -12.07 -11.20 -19.33
CA ALA A 405 -11.35 -10.52 -20.39
C ALA A 405 -9.92 -10.13 -19.95
N ILE A 406 -9.75 -9.65 -18.70
CA ILE A 406 -8.43 -9.38 -18.12
C ILE A 406 -7.59 -10.67 -18.05
N ALA A 407 -8.17 -11.77 -17.56
CA ALA A 407 -7.47 -13.04 -17.49
C ALA A 407 -7.06 -13.57 -18.88
N ALA A 408 -7.90 -13.36 -19.90
CA ALA A 408 -7.58 -13.71 -21.29
C ALA A 408 -6.41 -12.87 -21.84
N LEU A 409 -6.34 -11.57 -21.55
CA LEU A 409 -5.19 -10.74 -21.92
C LEU A 409 -3.89 -11.25 -21.27
N MET A 410 -3.94 -11.59 -19.98
CA MET A 410 -2.79 -12.14 -19.28
C MET A 410 -2.36 -13.49 -19.85
N ARG A 411 -3.33 -14.36 -20.19
CA ARG A 411 -3.10 -15.66 -20.83
C ARG A 411 -2.37 -15.50 -22.17
N ARG A 412 -2.86 -14.62 -23.03
CA ARG A 412 -2.30 -14.34 -24.35
C ARG A 412 -0.85 -13.86 -24.26
N ALA A 413 -0.57 -12.94 -23.34
CA ALA A 413 0.78 -12.43 -23.14
C ALA A 413 1.74 -13.47 -22.53
N LEU A 414 1.35 -14.17 -21.46
CA LEU A 414 2.28 -14.98 -20.66
C LEU A 414 2.39 -16.44 -21.09
N ILE A 415 1.31 -17.05 -21.57
CA ILE A 415 1.27 -18.47 -21.91
C ILE A 415 1.33 -18.64 -23.43
N ASP A 416 0.47 -17.95 -24.16
CA ASP A 416 0.42 -18.06 -25.63
C ASP A 416 1.55 -17.26 -26.31
N ARG A 417 2.21 -16.38 -25.55
CA ARG A 417 3.35 -15.55 -25.99
C ARG A 417 3.02 -14.73 -27.24
N GLU A 418 1.79 -14.22 -27.32
CA GLU A 418 1.41 -13.26 -28.34
C GLU A 418 2.26 -11.98 -28.22
N PRO A 419 2.53 -11.29 -29.35
CA PRO A 419 3.28 -10.04 -29.31
C PRO A 419 2.59 -9.00 -28.40
N PRO A 420 3.30 -8.41 -27.42
CA PRO A 420 2.69 -7.52 -26.42
C PRO A 420 1.94 -6.33 -27.01
N GLU A 421 2.37 -5.80 -28.15
CA GLU A 421 1.71 -4.69 -28.83
C GLU A 421 0.28 -5.02 -29.32
N GLN A 422 0.03 -6.30 -29.67
CA GLN A 422 -1.30 -6.76 -30.09
C GLN A 422 -2.21 -6.88 -28.87
N VAL A 423 -1.71 -7.51 -27.80
CA VAL A 423 -2.43 -7.63 -26.53
C VAL A 423 -2.73 -6.26 -25.94
N ARG A 424 -1.80 -5.31 -26.06
CA ARG A 424 -1.97 -3.93 -25.59
C ARG A 424 -3.11 -3.22 -26.30
N ALA A 425 -3.27 -3.38 -27.62
CA ALA A 425 -4.37 -2.75 -28.34
C ALA A 425 -5.74 -3.17 -27.76
N ASP A 426 -5.88 -4.45 -27.42
CA ASP A 426 -7.11 -4.99 -26.82
C ASP A 426 -7.28 -4.57 -25.35
N ALA A 427 -6.17 -4.47 -24.59
CA ALA A 427 -6.20 -3.93 -23.23
C ALA A 427 -6.70 -2.48 -23.20
N VAL A 428 -6.23 -1.65 -24.14
CA VAL A 428 -6.69 -0.25 -24.29
C VAL A 428 -8.16 -0.20 -24.69
N ALA A 429 -8.60 -1.07 -25.61
CA ALA A 429 -10.00 -1.13 -26.01
C ALA A 429 -10.91 -1.45 -24.82
N LEU A 430 -10.57 -2.49 -24.04
CA LEU A 430 -11.29 -2.87 -22.82
C LEU A 430 -11.29 -1.75 -21.79
N ARG A 431 -10.14 -1.08 -21.58
CA ARG A 431 -10.02 0.04 -20.64
C ARG A 431 -10.95 1.20 -21.00
N ARG A 432 -11.06 1.53 -22.29
CA ARG A 432 -11.90 2.62 -22.81
C ARG A 432 -13.38 2.28 -22.79
N GLU A 433 -13.74 1.03 -23.09
CA GLU A 433 -15.11 0.52 -22.98
C GLU A 433 -15.66 0.73 -21.57
N VAL A 434 -14.93 0.27 -20.54
CA VAL A 434 -15.37 0.40 -19.13
C VAL A 434 -15.46 1.87 -18.68
N ASN A 435 -14.57 2.74 -19.15
CA ASN A 435 -14.62 4.17 -18.83
C ASN A 435 -15.81 4.90 -19.45
N ALA A 436 -16.23 4.53 -20.66
CA ALA A 436 -17.34 5.19 -21.36
C ALA A 436 -18.66 5.04 -20.58
N ASP A 437 -18.78 3.97 -19.79
CA ASP A 437 -19.96 3.64 -18.99
C ASP A 437 -19.90 4.17 -17.54
N THR A 438 -18.81 4.85 -17.15
CA THR A 438 -18.62 5.37 -15.78
C THR A 438 -18.81 6.91 -15.77
N PRO A 439 -19.83 7.45 -15.07
CA PRO A 439 -20.16 8.89 -15.07
C PRO A 439 -19.17 9.78 -14.32
#